data_AF-A0A1M5EAE6-F1
#
_entry.id   AF-A0A1M5EAE6-F1
#
_cell.length_a   1.000
_cell.length_b   1.000
_cell.length_c   1.000
_cell.angle_alpha   90.00
_cell.angle_beta   90.00
_cell.angle_gamma   90.00
#
_symmetry.space_group_name_H-M   'P 1'
#
loop_
_entity.id
_entity.type
_entity.pdbx_description
1 polymer ?
#
loop_
_entity_poly.entity_id
_entity_poly.type
_entity_poly.pdbx_seq_one_letter_code
_entity_poly.pdbx_strand_id
1 'polypeptide(L)'
;MAYQIVTKSDDGETAVFTDCLTTWATENYAEITGTSANPRTRAELQGHPTMAGFVGPCWGGWTATGDPILRYEDTAAYAANCI
;
A
#
# COMPACT_ATOMS: atom_id res chain seq x y z
N MET A 1 2.31 -12.89 -2.48
CA MET A 1 1.83 -11.61 -1.90
C MET A 1 2.56 -10.47 -2.58
N ALA A 2 1.83 -9.52 -3.16
CA ALA A 2 2.42 -8.35 -3.81
C ALA A 2 1.93 -7.08 -3.12
N TYR A 3 2.79 -6.07 -3.04
CA TYR A 3 2.45 -4.74 -2.58
C TYR A 3 2.28 -3.83 -3.79
N GLN A 4 1.19 -3.07 -3.81
CA GLN A 4 0.93 -2.04 -4.81
C GLN A 4 1.04 -0.69 -4.12
N ILE A 5 1.99 0.14 -4.55
CA ILE A 5 2.10 1.52 -4.09
C ILE A 5 1.53 2.43 -5.18
N VAL A 6 0.57 3.25 -4.81
CA VAL A 6 -0.09 4.21 -5.70
C VAL A 6 0.25 5.62 -5.22
N THR A 7 0.79 6.42 -6.12
CA THR A 7 1.11 7.83 -5.86
C THR A 7 0.48 8.72 -6.90
N LYS A 8 0.11 9.92 -6.51
CA LYS A 8 -0.48 10.92 -7.41
C LYS A 8 0.39 12.16 -7.45
N SER A 9 0.80 12.53 -8.66
CA SER A 9 1.50 13.79 -8.97
C SER A 9 0.68 14.61 -9.96
N ASP A 10 1.21 15.79 -10.34
CA ASP A 10 0.59 16.65 -11.35
C ASP A 10 0.51 15.97 -12.74
N ASP A 11 1.39 15.01 -13.01
CA ASP A 11 1.41 14.23 -14.26
C ASP A 11 0.38 13.08 -14.27
N GLY A 12 -0.27 12.82 -13.12
CA GLY A 12 -1.28 11.79 -12.96
C GLY A 12 -0.96 10.79 -11.85
N GLU A 13 -1.69 9.67 -11.87
CA GLU A 13 -1.54 8.59 -10.89
C GLU A 13 -0.63 7.50 -11.43
N THR A 14 0.32 7.04 -10.60
CA THR A 14 1.23 5.95 -10.93
C THR A 14 1.08 4.82 -9.92
N ALA A 15 1.24 3.59 -10.38
CA ALA A 15 1.21 2.39 -9.55
C ALA A 15 2.48 1.57 -9.74
N VAL A 16 3.15 1.25 -8.64
CA VAL A 16 4.35 0.42 -8.60
C VAL A 16 4.03 -0.87 -7.84
N PHE A 17 4.47 -2.01 -8.36
CA PHE A 17 4.36 -3.29 -7.67
C PHE A 17 5.71 -3.72 -7.11
N THR A 18 5.73 -4.20 -5.87
CA THR A 18 6.92 -4.73 -5.19
C THR A 18 6.55 -5.96 -4.35
N ASP A 19 7.51 -6.84 -4.12
CA ASP A 19 7.38 -8.00 -3.23
C ASP A 19 7.83 -7.71 -1.79
N CYS A 20 8.59 -6.62 -1.58
CA CYS A 20 9.13 -6.22 -0.29
C CYS A 20 8.89 -4.72 -0.02
N LEU A 21 7.90 -4.44 0.83
CA LEU A 21 7.56 -3.06 1.20
C LEU A 21 8.69 -2.33 1.93
N THR A 22 9.46 -3.03 2.78
CA THR A 22 10.57 -2.44 3.54
C THR A 22 11.71 -2.00 2.62
N THR A 23 12.05 -2.82 1.62
CA THR A 23 13.06 -2.47 0.60
C THR A 23 12.58 -1.25 -0.19
N TRP A 24 11.34 -1.29 -0.68
CA TRP A 24 10.75 -0.16 -1.41
C TRP A 24 10.76 1.12 -0.58
N ALA A 25 10.37 1.06 0.69
CA ALA A 25 10.35 2.21 1.58
C ALA A 25 11.77 2.81 1.78
N THR A 26 12.77 1.95 1.93
CA THR A 26 14.17 2.37 2.06
C THR A 26 14.67 3.09 0.80
N GLU A 27 14.37 2.54 -0.38
CA GLU A 27 14.80 3.10 -1.67
C GLU A 27 14.07 4.40 -2.03
N ASN A 28 12.84 4.57 -1.57
CA ASN A 28 11.99 5.73 -1.87
C ASN A 28 11.89 6.73 -0.71
N TYR A 29 12.75 6.59 0.30
CA TYR A 29 12.77 7.46 1.49
C TYR A 29 11.42 7.56 2.21
N ALA A 30 10.62 6.49 2.18
CA ALA A 30 9.39 6.38 2.94
C ALA A 30 9.66 5.77 4.32
N GLU A 31 8.98 6.27 5.33
CA GLU A 31 9.14 5.81 6.71
C GLU A 31 8.10 4.75 7.07
N ILE A 32 8.54 3.59 7.56
CA ILE A 32 7.67 2.59 8.17
C ILE A 32 7.38 3.02 9.61
N THR A 33 6.11 3.31 9.91
CA THR A 33 5.69 3.91 11.19
C THR A 33 5.14 2.91 12.19
N GLY A 34 4.87 1.68 11.75
CA GLY A 34 4.28 0.66 12.61
C GLY A 34 3.76 -0.54 11.83
N THR A 35 2.81 -1.23 12.45
CA THR A 35 2.20 -2.46 11.93
C THR A 35 0.69 -2.38 12.07
N SER A 36 -0.02 -2.69 10.99
CA SER A 36 -1.47 -2.83 10.96
C SER A 36 -1.90 -3.99 11.85
N ALA A 37 -2.65 -3.71 12.90
CA ALA A 37 -3.05 -4.72 13.90
C ALA A 37 -4.53 -4.61 14.30
N ASN A 38 -5.37 -3.92 13.51
CA ASN A 38 -6.77 -3.78 13.83
C ASN A 38 -7.50 -5.12 13.60
N PRO A 39 -8.02 -5.79 14.65
CA PRO A 39 -8.65 -7.11 14.49
C PRO A 39 -9.99 -7.05 13.72
N ARG A 40 -10.53 -5.85 13.49
CA ARG A 40 -11.78 -5.65 12.72
C ARG A 40 -11.53 -5.54 11.21
N THR A 41 -10.28 -5.40 10.76
CA THR A 41 -9.95 -5.43 9.34
C THR A 41 -9.76 -6.87 8.87
N ARG A 42 -9.74 -7.09 7.55
CA ARG A 42 -9.46 -8.39 6.93
C ARG A 42 -8.18 -8.99 7.50
N ALA A 43 -8.18 -10.30 7.77
CA ALA A 43 -7.04 -10.99 8.38
C ALA A 43 -5.76 -10.83 7.56
N GLU A 44 -5.88 -10.78 6.24
CA GLU A 44 -4.79 -10.58 5.29
C GLU A 44 -4.14 -9.18 5.38
N LEU A 45 -4.79 -8.21 6.02
CA LEU A 45 -4.25 -6.85 6.22
C LEU A 45 -3.52 -6.71 7.57
N GLN A 46 -3.64 -7.70 8.44
CA GLN A 46 -3.07 -7.67 9.78
C GLN A 46 -1.62 -8.17 9.74
N GLY A 47 -0.76 -7.58 10.57
CA GLY A 47 0.68 -7.90 10.61
C GLY A 47 1.52 -7.21 9.53
N HIS A 48 0.90 -6.45 8.61
CA HIS A 48 1.62 -5.74 7.56
C HIS A 48 2.05 -4.32 7.98
N PRO A 49 3.17 -3.79 7.45
CA PRO A 49 3.67 -2.48 7.88
C PRO A 49 2.73 -1.34 7.50
N THR A 50 2.76 -0.26 8.29
CA THR A 50 2.17 1.05 7.94
C THR A 50 3.27 2.02 7.53
N MET A 51 2.97 2.96 6.64
CA MET A 51 3.94 3.93 6.12
C MET A 51 3.48 5.37 6.38
N ALA A 52 4.40 6.27 6.73
CA ALA A 52 4.12 7.69 6.86
C ALA A 52 3.69 8.29 5.52
N GLY A 53 2.61 9.09 5.51
CA GLY A 53 2.12 9.75 4.29
C GLY A 53 1.30 8.87 3.35
N PHE A 54 1.19 7.56 3.64
CA PHE A 54 0.41 6.59 2.88
C PHE A 54 -0.77 6.06 3.69
N VAL A 55 -1.89 5.85 3.01
CA VAL A 55 -3.04 5.12 3.51
C VAL A 55 -2.91 3.66 3.10
N GLY A 56 -2.84 2.78 4.09
CA GLY A 56 -2.74 1.34 3.89
C GLY A 56 -2.36 0.61 5.19
N PRO A 57 -2.32 -0.74 5.19
CA PRO A 57 -2.62 -1.63 4.06
C PRO A 57 -4.11 -1.67 3.71
N CYS A 58 -4.42 -1.47 2.43
CA CYS A 58 -5.76 -1.60 1.85
C CYS A 58 -5.83 -2.85 0.95
N TRP A 59 -7.03 -3.41 0.76
CA TRP A 59 -7.20 -4.56 -0.13
C TRP A 59 -7.12 -4.13 -1.60
N GLY A 60 -6.11 -4.62 -2.33
CA GLY A 60 -5.86 -4.30 -3.74
C GLY A 60 -6.38 -5.33 -4.74
N GLY A 61 -6.95 -6.44 -4.27
CA GLY A 61 -7.42 -7.55 -5.11
C GLY A 61 -6.42 -8.70 -5.21
N TRP A 62 -6.38 -9.34 -6.37
CA TRP A 62 -5.52 -10.50 -6.64
C TRP A 62 -4.68 -10.25 -7.88
N THR A 63 -3.44 -10.76 -7.88
CA THR A 63 -2.63 -10.84 -9.10
C THR A 63 -3.22 -11.87 -10.06
N ALA A 64 -2.78 -11.87 -11.32
CA ALA A 64 -3.15 -12.91 -12.29
C ALA A 64 -2.72 -14.34 -11.86
N THR A 65 -1.69 -14.44 -11.00
CA THR A 65 -1.21 -15.70 -10.42
C THR A 65 -2.00 -16.14 -9.18
N GLY A 66 -2.96 -15.33 -8.71
CA GLY A 66 -3.78 -15.62 -7.53
C GLY A 66 -3.15 -15.20 -6.20
N ASP A 67 -2.12 -14.34 -6.22
CA ASP A 67 -1.54 -13.78 -5.00
C ASP A 67 -2.36 -12.57 -4.51
N PRO A 68 -2.57 -12.41 -3.20
CA PRO A 68 -3.20 -11.22 -2.65
C PRO A 68 -2.33 -9.97 -2.89
N ILE A 69 -2.99 -8.85 -3.22
CA ILE A 69 -2.37 -7.54 -3.38
C ILE A 69 -2.76 -6.65 -2.21
N LEU A 70 -1.76 -6.10 -1.53
CA LEU A 70 -1.93 -5.07 -0.51
C LEU A 70 -1.56 -3.71 -1.08
N ARG A 71 -2.53 -2.79 -1.08
CA ARG A 71 -2.37 -1.46 -1.64
C ARG A 71 -2.02 -0.43 -0.58
N TYR A 72 -1.13 0.48 -0.94
CA TYR A 72 -0.78 1.69 -0.20
C TYR A 72 -0.93 2.87 -1.14
N GLU A 73 -1.74 3.85 -0.77
CA GLU A 73 -2.03 5.02 -1.60
C GLU A 73 -1.50 6.26 -0.87
N ASP A 74 -0.79 7.16 -1.53
CA ASP A 74 -0.50 8.45 -0.89
C ASP A 74 -1.81 9.21 -0.61
N THR A 75 -1.74 10.26 0.20
CA THR A 75 -2.95 10.99 0.61
C THR A 75 -3.73 11.56 -0.58
N ALA A 76 -3.06 11.97 -1.66
CA ALA A 76 -3.69 12.56 -2.84
C ALA A 76 -4.35 11.49 -3.74
N ALA A 77 -3.70 10.34 -3.91
CA ALA A 77 -4.24 9.17 -4.60
C ALA A 77 -5.43 8.60 -3.83
N TYR A 78 -5.30 8.43 -2.51
CA TYR A 78 -6.39 7.94 -1.67
C TYR A 78 -7.62 8.86 -1.75
N ALA A 79 -7.43 10.18 -1.69
CA ALA A 79 -8.52 11.15 -1.81
C ALA A 79 -9.20 11.12 -3.20
N ALA A 80 -8.48 10.76 -4.25
CA ALA A 80 -9.03 10.66 -5.60
C ALA A 80 -9.80 9.35 -5.83
N ASN A 81 -9.37 8.27 -5.18
CA ASN A 81 -9.93 6.92 -5.32
C ASN A 81 -11.05 6.63 -4.31
N CYS A 82 -11.15 7.40 -3.22
CA CYS A 82 -12.28 7.37 -2.31
C CYS A 82 -13.44 8.20 -2.86
N ILE A 83 -14.40 7.51 -3.50
CA ILE A 83 -15.70 8.05 -3.95
C ILE A 83 -16.82 7.55 -3.04
#